data_AF-A0A833D8A1-F1
#
_entry.id   AF-A0A833D8A1-F1
#
_cell.length_a   1.000
_cell.length_b   1.000
_cell.length_c   1.000
_cell.angle_alpha   90.00
_cell.angle_beta   90.00
_cell.angle_gamma   90.00
#
_symmetry.space_group_name_H-M   'P 1'
#
loop_
_entity.id
_entity.type
_entity.pdbx_description
1 polymer ?
#
loop_
_entity_poly.entity_id
_entity_poly.type
_entity_poly.pdbx_seq_one_letter_code
_entity_poly.pdbx_strand_id
1 'polypeptide(L)'
;MQGPSLYRVIGRSAGTLPGFEYSPAMIGRGAAGLVWDAASLDLYLADPEGIVPGTSMSIPPLRDEQDRADVIAYLAAAARR
;
A
#
# COMPACT_ATOMS: atom_id res chain seq x y z
N MET A 1 15.48 2.12 6.11
CA MET A 1 14.08 2.15 5.63
C MET A 1 13.89 0.94 4.74
N GLN A 2 13.04 0.00 5.14
CA GLN A 2 12.72 -1.18 4.35
C GLN A 2 11.20 -1.31 4.32
N GLY A 3 10.63 -1.50 3.14
CA GLY A 3 9.21 -1.83 2.97
C GLY A 3 9.01 -3.32 2.69
N PRO A 4 7.78 -3.82 2.78
CA PRO A 4 7.46 -5.18 2.38
C PRO A 4 7.61 -5.34 0.87
N SER A 5 7.76 -6.58 0.41
CA SER A 5 7.66 -6.86 -1.03
C SER A 5 6.27 -6.46 -1.57
N LEU A 6 6.28 -5.73 -2.70
CA LEU A 6 5.07 -5.32 -3.39
C LEU A 6 4.63 -6.31 -4.47
N TYR A 7 5.38 -7.40 -4.68
CA TYR A 7 4.95 -8.46 -5.61
C TYR A 7 3.60 -9.02 -5.16
N ARG A 8 2.65 -9.08 -6.11
CA ARG A 8 1.25 -9.48 -5.86
C ARG A 8 0.60 -8.73 -4.69
N VAL A 9 0.85 -7.41 -4.60
CA VAL A 9 0.17 -6.56 -3.61
C VAL A 9 -1.31 -6.33 -3.96
N ILE A 10 -1.65 -6.27 -5.25
CA ILE A 10 -3.04 -6.09 -5.68
C ILE A 10 -3.90 -7.29 -5.23
N GLY A 11 -5.00 -7.00 -4.55
CA GLY A 11 -5.91 -7.96 -3.91
C GLY A 11 -5.47 -8.42 -2.52
N ARG A 12 -4.28 -8.03 -2.04
CA ARG A 12 -3.78 -8.42 -0.71
C ARG A 12 -4.39 -7.53 0.37
N SER A 13 -4.79 -8.14 1.49
CA SER A 13 -5.16 -7.38 2.69
C SER A 13 -3.96 -6.59 3.21
N ALA A 14 -4.21 -5.39 3.71
CA ALA A 14 -3.15 -4.52 4.20
C ALA A 14 -2.45 -5.10 5.44
N GLY A 15 -1.12 -4.98 5.52
CA GLY A 15 -0.38 -5.43 6.69
C GLY A 15 -0.25 -6.94 6.89
N THR A 16 -0.51 -7.76 5.86
CA THR A 16 -0.57 -9.23 6.02
C THR A 16 0.55 -10.02 5.33
N LEU A 17 1.59 -9.38 4.77
CA LEU A 17 2.69 -10.12 4.15
C LEU A 17 3.52 -10.83 5.24
N PRO A 18 3.66 -12.17 5.19
CA PRO A 18 4.47 -12.89 6.17
C PRO A 18 5.94 -12.47 6.12
N GLY A 19 6.59 -12.41 7.28
CA GLY A 19 8.01 -12.09 7.39
C GLY A 19 8.33 -10.59 7.29
N PHE A 20 7.33 -9.71 7.29
CA PHE A 20 7.53 -8.27 7.42
C PHE A 20 6.82 -7.74 8.66
N GLU A 21 7.56 -6.98 9.47
CA GLU A 21 7.04 -6.32 10.67
C GLU A 21 6.31 -5.03 10.29
N TYR A 22 4.98 -5.06 10.33
CA TYR A 22 4.14 -3.91 10.04
C TYR A 22 3.86 -3.07 11.28
N SER A 23 3.57 -1.79 11.08
CA SER A 23 2.98 -0.94 12.13
C SER A 23 1.66 -1.55 12.63
N PRO A 24 1.34 -1.45 13.93
CA PRO A 24 0.03 -1.86 14.46
C PRO A 24 -1.15 -1.23 13.73
N ALA A 25 -1.01 0.04 13.30
CA ALA A 25 -2.03 0.76 12.53
C ALA A 25 -2.37 0.07 11.19
N MET A 26 -1.34 -0.29 10.41
CA MET A 26 -1.51 -0.98 9.13
C MET A 26 -2.18 -2.35 9.30
N ILE A 27 -1.76 -3.13 10.30
CA ILE A 27 -2.38 -4.42 10.63
C ILE A 27 -3.87 -4.21 10.98
N GLY A 28 -4.16 -3.22 11.83
CA GLY A 28 -5.53 -2.88 12.22
C GLY A 28 -6.42 -2.49 11.04
N ARG A 29 -5.90 -1.71 10.08
CA ARG A 29 -6.64 -1.35 8.87
C ARG A 29 -6.92 -2.56 7.97
N GLY A 30 -5.95 -3.46 7.81
CA GLY A 30 -6.17 -4.72 7.10
C GLY A 30 -7.25 -5.58 7.74
N ALA A 31 -7.20 -5.74 9.06
CA ALA A 31 -8.22 -6.45 9.83
C ALA A 31 -9.62 -5.79 9.75
N ALA A 32 -9.66 -4.47 9.58
CA ALA A 32 -10.89 -3.71 9.34
C ALA A 32 -11.35 -3.74 7.86
N GLY A 33 -10.68 -4.49 6.99
CA GLY A 33 -11.10 -4.74 5.61
C GLY A 33 -10.37 -3.92 4.55
N LEU A 34 -9.31 -3.19 4.88
CA LEU A 34 -8.48 -2.54 3.86
C LEU A 34 -7.80 -3.61 2.99
N VAL A 35 -8.11 -3.58 1.70
CA VAL A 35 -7.52 -4.43 0.66
C VAL A 35 -6.87 -3.53 -0.38
N TRP A 36 -5.68 -3.88 -0.85
CA TRP A 36 -4.98 -3.12 -1.87
C TRP A 36 -5.54 -3.41 -3.26
N ASP A 37 -6.37 -2.52 -3.75
CA ASP A 37 -6.77 -2.39 -5.15
C ASP A 37 -6.25 -1.06 -5.73
N ALA A 38 -6.63 -0.73 -6.96
CA ALA A 38 -6.18 0.51 -7.60
C ALA A 38 -6.63 1.76 -6.84
N ALA A 39 -7.86 1.79 -6.34
CA ALA A 39 -8.43 2.97 -5.68
C ALA A 39 -7.82 3.20 -4.29
N SER A 40 -7.71 2.14 -3.50
CA SER A 40 -7.09 2.20 -2.17
C SER A 40 -5.59 2.49 -2.24
N LEU A 41 -4.87 1.99 -3.24
CA LEU A 41 -3.47 2.35 -3.46
C LEU A 41 -3.33 3.81 -3.89
N ASP A 42 -4.19 4.32 -4.77
CA ASP A 42 -4.16 5.73 -5.18
C ASP A 42 -4.32 6.66 -3.97
N LEU A 43 -5.36 6.41 -3.16
CA LEU A 43 -5.60 7.16 -1.92
C LEU A 43 -4.43 7.06 -0.94
N TYR A 44 -3.92 5.85 -0.73
CA TYR A 44 -2.83 5.62 0.23
C TYR A 44 -1.52 6.25 -0.22
N LEU A 45 -1.17 6.17 -1.51
CA LEU A 45 0.05 6.78 -2.04
C LEU A 45 -0.04 8.31 -2.03
N ALA A 46 -1.24 8.88 -2.19
CA ALA A 46 -1.46 10.33 -2.11
C ALA A 46 -1.34 10.88 -0.67
N ASP A 47 -1.76 10.10 0.33
CA ASP A 47 -1.65 10.47 1.75
C ASP A 47 -1.62 9.23 2.68
N PRO A 48 -0.43 8.63 2.92
CA PRO A 48 -0.31 7.44 3.74
C PRO A 48 -0.80 7.63 5.18
N GLU A 49 -0.50 8.79 5.77
CA GLU A 49 -0.85 9.10 7.16
C GLU A 49 -2.34 9.43 7.30
N GLY A 50 -2.96 10.05 6.30
CA GLY A 50 -4.41 10.27 6.27
C GLY A 50 -5.21 8.96 6.15
N ILE A 51 -4.74 8.02 5.34
CA ILE A 51 -5.44 6.74 5.13
C ILE A 51 -5.14 5.73 6.25
N VAL A 52 -3.88 5.67 6.73
CA VAL A 52 -3.46 4.81 7.83
C VAL A 52 -2.67 5.64 8.86
N PRO A 53 -3.37 6.35 9.77
CA PRO A 53 -2.71 7.13 10.82
C PRO A 53 -1.83 6.25 11.70
N GLY A 54 -0.57 6.64 11.89
CA GLY A 54 0.43 5.85 12.61
C GLY A 54 1.11 4.77 11.75
N THR A 55 1.04 4.88 10.42
CA THR A 55 1.78 4.00 9.53
C THR A 55 3.30 4.20 9.69
N SER A 56 4.08 3.12 9.63
CA SER A 56 5.55 3.21 9.63
C SER A 56 6.14 3.54 8.26
N MET A 57 5.30 3.78 7.25
CA MET A 57 5.76 4.21 5.93
C MET A 57 6.32 5.64 5.99
N SER A 58 7.64 5.75 5.89
CA SER A 58 8.37 7.04 5.96
C SER A 58 8.64 7.67 4.58
N ILE A 59 8.15 7.06 3.50
CA ILE A 59 8.32 7.60 2.15
C ILE A 59 7.32 8.74 1.96
N PRO A 60 7.74 9.90 1.40
CA PRO A 60 6.83 10.99 1.12
C PRO A 60 5.64 10.58 0.25
N PRO A 61 4.47 11.24 0.41
CA PRO A 61 3.34 10.97 -0.46
C PRO A 61 3.66 11.29 -1.92
N LEU A 62 3.17 10.44 -2.83
CA LEU A 62 3.29 10.62 -4.26
C LEU A 62 2.14 11.51 -4.74
N ARG A 63 2.39 12.82 -4.76
CA ARG A 63 1.34 13.83 -5.01
C ARG A 63 0.87 13.91 -6.45
N ASP A 64 1.76 13.61 -7.39
CA ASP A 64 1.40 13.59 -8.80
C ASP A 64 0.47 12.40 -9.09
N GLU A 65 -0.68 12.69 -9.71
CA GLU A 65 -1.69 11.69 -10.01
C GLU A 65 -1.25 10.72 -11.11
N GLN A 66 -0.52 11.21 -12.11
CA GLN A 66 -0.02 10.37 -13.20
C GLN A 66 1.05 9.41 -12.68
N ASP A 67 1.96 9.88 -11.82
CA ASP A 67 2.96 9.00 -11.21
C ASP A 67 2.31 7.89 -10.37
N ARG A 68 1.25 8.22 -9.60
CA ARG A 68 0.49 7.19 -8.87
C ARG A 68 -0.17 6.20 -9.81
N ALA A 69 -0.83 6.67 -10.86
CA ALA A 69 -1.48 5.82 -11.84
C ALA A 69 -0.49 4.87 -12.51
N ASP A 70 0.70 5.35 -12.86
CA ASP A 70 1.76 4.56 -13.51
C ASP A 70 2.32 3.49 -12.57
N VAL A 71 2.57 3.83 -11.29
CA VAL A 71 2.99 2.87 -10.27
C VAL A 71 1.93 1.79 -10.07
N ILE A 72 0.66 2.16 -9.96
CA ILE A 72 -0.45 1.22 -9.77
C ILE A 72 -0.59 0.31 -11.00
N ALA A 73 -0.48 0.86 -12.21
CA ALA A 73 -0.51 0.10 -13.45
C ALA A 73 0.65 -0.91 -13.50
N TYR A 74 1.86 -0.50 -13.09
CA TYR A 74 3.02 -1.38 -13.01
C TYR A 74 2.80 -2.52 -12.01
N LEU A 75 2.31 -2.23 -10.80
CA LEU A 75 2.01 -3.23 -9.78
C LEU A 75 0.94 -4.23 -10.25
N ALA A 76 -0.09 -3.74 -10.92
CA ALA A 76 -1.15 -4.57 -11.50
C ALA A 76 -0.66 -5.44 -12.66
N ALA A 77 0.32 -4.97 -13.44
CA ALA A 77 0.95 -5.77 -14.49
C ALA A 77 1.89 -6.84 -13.90
N ALA A 78 2.68 -6.47 -12.89
CA ALA A 78 3.59 -7.37 -12.18
C ALA A 78 2.85 -8.50 -11.46
N ALA A 79 1.62 -8.26 -10.99
CA ALA A 79 0.80 -9.30 -10.35
C ALA A 79 0.30 -10.39 -11.33
N ARG A 80 0.29 -10.13 -12.64
CA ARG A 80 -0.21 -11.05 -13.69
C ARG A 80 0.86 -11.98 -14.26
N ARG A 81 2.13 -11.78 -13.90
CA ARG A 81 3.28 -12.56 -14.36
C ARG A 81 3.80 -13.43 -13.23
#